data_AF-A0A3B2W3N3-F1
#
_entry.id   AF-A0A3B2W3N3-F1
#
_cell.length_a   1.000
_cell.length_b   1.000
_cell.length_c   1.000
_cell.angle_alpha   90.00
_cell.angle_beta   90.00
_cell.angle_gamma   90.00
#
_symmetry.space_group_name_H-M   'P 1'
#
loop_
_entity.id
_entity.type
_entity.pdbx_description
1 polymer ?
#
loop_
_entity_poly.entity_id
_entity_poly.type
_entity_poly.pdbx_seq_one_letter_code
_entity_poly.pdbx_strand_id
1 'polypeptide(L)'
;MFRKEAPDAQRRESLLLWMEGLTDEKVKAYLSLHPQVLDEFVSESVSAETVEKWLKRKTNKAKDEPSPKEVSRYQDTNMQGVVYELNSYIEQRLDTGGDNHLLLYELSSIIRIATKADGFALYFLGECNNSLCVFIPPGMKEGQPRLIPAGPITQGTTISAYVAKSRKTLLVEDILGDERFPRGTGLESGTRIQSVLCLPIVTAIGDLIGILELYRHWGKEAFCLSHQEVATANLAWA
;
A
#
# COMPACT_ATOMS: atom_id res chain seq x y z
N MET A 1 20.04 76.71 -10.80
CA MET A 1 19.35 76.49 -9.51
C MET A 1 17.87 76.48 -9.84
N PHE A 2 17.08 75.43 -9.71
CA PHE A 2 17.10 74.31 -8.77
C PHE A 2 16.64 73.00 -9.45
N ARG A 3 16.91 71.91 -8.73
CA ARG A 3 16.86 70.49 -9.07
C ARG A 3 15.51 69.98 -9.61
N LYS A 4 15.63 68.96 -10.47
CA LYS A 4 14.62 67.92 -10.73
C LYS A 4 14.22 67.23 -9.43
N GLU A 5 12.96 66.85 -9.28
CA GLU A 5 12.60 65.66 -8.49
C GLU A 5 11.35 64.98 -9.06
N ALA A 6 11.49 63.67 -9.26
CA ALA A 6 10.54 62.79 -9.94
C ALA A 6 9.57 62.16 -8.91
N PRO A 7 8.24 62.14 -9.13
CA PRO A 7 7.28 61.62 -8.14
C PRO A 7 7.22 60.09 -8.05
N ASP A 8 7.91 59.38 -8.95
CA ASP A 8 7.79 57.92 -9.11
C ASP A 8 8.72 57.12 -8.19
N ALA A 9 9.81 57.74 -7.72
CA ALA A 9 10.78 57.09 -6.82
C ALA A 9 10.24 57.00 -5.38
N GLN A 10 9.61 58.07 -4.88
CA GLN A 10 9.07 58.14 -3.52
C GLN A 10 7.92 57.15 -3.30
N ARG A 11 7.08 56.93 -4.32
CA ARG A 11 5.97 55.96 -4.27
C ARG A 11 6.47 54.52 -4.25
N ARG A 12 7.53 54.23 -5.02
CA ARG A 12 8.18 52.92 -5.05
C ARG A 12 8.93 52.63 -3.76
N GLU A 13 9.62 53.61 -3.18
CA GLU A 13 10.26 53.47 -1.85
C GLU A 13 9.22 53.26 -0.73
N SER A 14 8.08 53.96 -0.77
CA SER A 14 7.00 53.77 0.20
C SER A 14 6.33 52.39 0.09
N LEU A 15 6.19 51.86 -1.12
CA LEU A 15 5.70 50.50 -1.37
C LEU A 15 6.73 49.43 -0.95
N LEU A 16 8.02 49.69 -1.16
CA LEU A 16 9.11 48.80 -0.73
C LEU A 16 9.20 48.72 0.80
N LEU A 17 9.02 49.83 1.52
CA LEU A 17 8.97 49.88 2.99
C LEU A 17 7.75 49.14 3.58
N TRP A 18 6.60 49.12 2.88
CA TRP A 18 5.42 48.34 3.29
C TRP A 18 5.57 46.83 3.05
N MET A 19 6.51 46.43 2.19
CA MET A 19 6.76 45.02 1.86
C MET A 19 7.81 44.36 2.75
N GLU A 20 8.55 45.10 3.58
CA GLU A 20 9.60 44.54 4.47
C GLU A 20 9.06 43.55 5.54
N GLY A 21 7.75 43.48 5.73
CA GLY A 21 7.11 42.52 6.65
C GLY A 21 6.35 41.37 5.98
N LEU A 22 6.31 41.34 4.65
CA LEU A 22 5.48 40.42 3.87
C LEU A 22 6.27 39.17 3.51
N THR A 23 6.10 38.11 4.31
CA THR A 23 6.70 36.81 4.01
C THR A 23 5.74 35.95 3.19
N ASP A 24 6.28 35.01 2.41
CA ASP A 24 5.50 34.06 1.61
C ASP A 24 4.44 33.34 2.46
N GLU A 25 4.73 33.04 3.72
CA GLU A 25 3.81 32.40 4.66
C GLU A 25 2.63 33.30 5.00
N LYS A 26 2.87 34.60 5.22
CA LYS A 26 1.81 35.58 5.49
C LYS A 26 0.92 35.80 4.27
N VAL A 27 1.52 35.84 3.08
CA VAL A 27 0.78 35.95 1.81
C VAL A 27 -0.09 34.71 1.60
N LYS A 28 0.46 33.50 1.80
CA LYS A 28 -0.30 32.25 1.71
C LYS A 28 -1.43 32.20 2.73
N ALA A 29 -1.19 32.60 3.98
CA ALA A 29 -2.22 32.66 5.02
C ALA A 29 -3.34 33.64 4.66
N TYR A 30 -3.00 34.83 4.15
CA TYR A 30 -3.97 35.83 3.70
C TYR A 30 -4.82 35.31 2.53
N LEU A 31 -4.19 34.75 1.48
CA LEU A 31 -4.90 34.17 0.34
C LEU A 31 -5.80 32.97 0.72
N SER A 32 -5.41 32.22 1.76
CA SER A 32 -6.24 31.13 2.29
C SER A 32 -7.50 31.63 3.01
N LEU A 33 -7.41 32.80 3.68
CA LEU A 33 -8.52 33.43 4.40
C LEU A 33 -9.42 34.28 3.49
N HIS A 34 -8.94 34.70 2.32
CA HIS A 34 -9.67 35.52 1.35
C HIS A 34 -9.63 34.94 -0.08
N PRO A 35 -10.29 33.79 -0.34
CA PRO A 35 -10.23 33.10 -1.64
C PRO A 35 -10.71 33.95 -2.83
N GLN A 36 -11.66 34.85 -2.61
CA GLN A 36 -12.21 35.75 -3.62
C GLN A 36 -11.15 36.68 -4.25
N VAL A 37 -10.14 37.10 -3.47
CA VAL A 37 -9.05 37.96 -3.95
C VAL A 37 -8.16 37.20 -4.92
N LEU A 38 -7.94 35.90 -4.65
CA LEU A 38 -7.18 35.04 -5.56
C LEU A 38 -7.95 34.79 -6.86
N ASP A 39 -9.26 34.56 -6.76
CA ASP A 39 -10.12 34.29 -7.91
C ASP A 39 -10.19 35.50 -8.86
N GLU A 40 -10.40 36.70 -8.31
CA GLU A 40 -10.39 37.96 -9.05
C GLU A 40 -9.02 38.20 -9.71
N PHE A 41 -7.92 38.02 -8.96
CA PHE A 41 -6.57 38.19 -9.50
C PHE A 41 -6.25 37.19 -10.62
N VAL A 42 -6.63 35.92 -10.47
CA VAL A 42 -6.43 34.89 -11.51
C VAL A 42 -7.29 35.19 -12.73
N SER A 43 -8.53 35.64 -12.54
CA SER A 43 -9.42 35.93 -13.66
C SER A 43 -9.01 37.18 -14.45
N GLU A 44 -8.48 38.21 -13.79
CA GLU A 44 -8.16 39.49 -14.45
C GLU A 44 -6.70 39.56 -14.93
N SER A 45 -5.77 38.97 -14.19
CA SER A 45 -4.32 39.20 -14.38
C SER A 45 -3.56 37.99 -14.92
N VAL A 46 -4.18 36.81 -14.99
CA VAL A 46 -3.50 35.57 -15.40
C VAL A 46 -4.06 35.06 -16.73
N SER A 47 -3.18 34.79 -17.69
CA SER A 47 -3.56 34.25 -19.00
C SER A 47 -3.96 32.76 -18.92
N ALA A 48 -4.86 32.34 -19.82
CA ALA A 48 -5.32 30.95 -19.92
C ALA A 48 -4.15 29.95 -20.09
N GLU A 49 -3.12 30.31 -20.87
CA GLU A 49 -1.92 29.47 -21.07
C GLU A 49 -1.14 29.24 -19.76
N THR A 50 -1.10 30.26 -18.89
CA THR A 50 -0.43 30.16 -17.58
C THR A 50 -1.22 29.26 -16.64
N VAL A 51 -2.56 29.37 -16.65
CA VAL A 51 -3.46 28.49 -15.90
C VAL A 51 -3.30 27.04 -16.35
N GLU A 52 -3.26 26.79 -17.66
CA GLU A 52 -3.02 25.45 -18.21
C GLU A 52 -1.65 24.87 -17.80
N LYS A 53 -0.61 25.71 -17.77
CA LYS A 53 0.73 25.31 -17.33
C LYS A 53 0.76 24.96 -15.84
N TRP A 54 0.03 25.69 -14.99
CA TRP A 54 -0.15 25.37 -13.59
C TRP A 54 -0.96 24.09 -13.40
N LEU A 55 -2.01 23.88 -14.21
CA LEU A 55 -2.80 22.66 -14.21
C LEU A 55 -1.93 21.45 -14.56
N LYS A 56 -1.14 21.50 -15.65
CA LYS A 56 -0.20 20.44 -16.03
C LYS A 56 0.82 20.14 -14.93
N ARG A 57 1.35 21.17 -14.26
CA ARG A 57 2.28 21.00 -13.12
C ARG A 57 1.61 20.36 -11.90
N LYS A 58 0.37 20.74 -11.58
CA LYS A 58 -0.41 20.15 -10.49
C LYS A 58 -0.81 18.70 -10.79
N THR A 59 -1.19 18.40 -12.03
CA THR A 59 -1.52 17.03 -12.49
C THR A 59 -0.30 16.12 -12.51
N ASN A 60 0.89 16.62 -12.89
CA ASN A 60 2.13 15.84 -12.80
C ASN A 60 2.58 15.62 -11.35
N LYS A 61 2.33 16.57 -10.43
CA LYS A 61 2.60 16.40 -9.00
C LYS A 61 1.58 15.48 -8.31
N ALA A 62 0.36 15.39 -8.85
CA ALA A 62 -0.69 14.45 -8.41
C ALA A 62 -0.52 13.01 -8.97
N LYS A 63 0.54 12.73 -9.73
CA LYS A 63 0.94 11.34 -10.04
C LYS A 63 1.76 10.69 -8.92
N ASP A 64 2.26 11.48 -7.97
CA ASP A 64 3.05 11.02 -6.80
C ASP A 64 2.27 11.08 -5.47
N GLU A 65 0.99 11.46 -5.48
CA GLU A 65 0.06 11.30 -4.35
C GLU A 65 -1.21 10.59 -4.85
N PRO A 66 -1.71 9.53 -4.18
CA PRO A 66 -2.80 8.73 -4.69
C PRO A 66 -4.11 9.50 -4.59
N SER A 67 -4.52 10.16 -5.68
CA SER A 67 -5.88 10.72 -5.78
C SER A 67 -6.90 9.59 -5.98
N PRO A 68 -8.10 9.66 -5.34
CA PRO A 68 -9.11 8.59 -5.33
C PRO A 68 -9.93 8.54 -6.62
N LYS A 69 -9.27 8.38 -7.78
CA LYS A 69 -9.92 8.38 -9.10
C LYS A 69 -9.78 7.09 -9.92
N GLU A 70 -9.38 5.97 -9.31
CA GLU A 70 -9.44 4.66 -9.98
C GLU A 70 -10.46 3.69 -9.34
N VAL A 71 -11.67 4.16 -9.07
CA VAL A 71 -12.81 3.29 -8.70
C VAL A 71 -13.90 3.24 -9.78
N SER A 72 -13.76 3.99 -10.90
CA SER A 72 -14.80 4.00 -11.95
C SER A 72 -14.77 2.79 -12.91
N ARG A 73 -13.78 1.89 -12.82
CA ARG A 73 -13.74 0.69 -13.69
C ARG A 73 -14.62 -0.47 -13.22
N TYR A 74 -15.27 -0.35 -12.05
CA TYR A 74 -16.11 -1.40 -11.47
C TYR A 74 -17.59 -0.99 -11.35
N GLN A 75 -18.08 -0.11 -12.23
CA GLN A 75 -19.50 0.24 -12.30
C GLN A 75 -20.31 -0.62 -13.28
N ASP A 76 -19.90 -1.87 -13.51
CA ASP A 76 -20.86 -2.86 -14.01
C ASP A 76 -21.79 -3.23 -12.85
N THR A 77 -23.08 -2.96 -12.99
CA THR A 77 -24.12 -3.37 -12.05
C THR A 77 -24.09 -4.88 -11.77
N ASN A 78 -23.57 -5.66 -12.71
CA ASN A 78 -23.32 -7.09 -12.55
C ASN A 78 -22.13 -7.39 -11.61
N MET A 79 -21.05 -6.60 -11.66
CA MET A 79 -19.90 -6.76 -10.75
C MET A 79 -20.23 -6.30 -9.32
N GLN A 80 -21.06 -5.26 -9.14
CA GLN A 80 -21.50 -4.87 -7.79
C GLN A 80 -22.35 -5.96 -7.12
N GLY A 81 -23.20 -6.65 -7.89
CA GLY A 81 -23.96 -7.80 -7.39
C GLY A 81 -23.04 -8.96 -6.98
N VAL A 82 -22.06 -9.29 -7.82
CA VAL A 82 -21.07 -10.35 -7.51
C VAL A 82 -20.22 -9.98 -6.30
N VAL A 83 -19.76 -8.73 -6.17
CA VAL A 83 -19.00 -8.25 -5.00
C VAL A 83 -19.84 -8.30 -3.74
N TYR A 84 -21.12 -7.90 -3.80
CA TYR A 84 -22.02 -7.98 -2.65
C TYR A 84 -22.33 -9.42 -2.26
N GLU A 85 -22.58 -10.32 -3.22
CA GLU A 85 -22.78 -11.74 -2.94
C GLU A 85 -21.52 -12.39 -2.37
N LEU A 86 -20.33 -12.06 -2.89
CA LEU A 86 -19.07 -12.54 -2.36
C LEU A 86 -18.82 -12.01 -0.95
N ASN A 87 -19.03 -10.72 -0.70
CA ASN A 87 -18.88 -10.15 0.64
C ASN A 87 -19.89 -10.74 1.62
N SER A 88 -21.16 -10.87 1.23
CA SER A 88 -22.19 -11.54 2.01
C SER A 88 -21.84 -13.00 2.28
N TYR A 89 -21.26 -13.71 1.31
CA TYR A 89 -20.84 -15.11 1.46
C TYR A 89 -19.63 -15.27 2.38
N ILE A 90 -18.69 -14.33 2.30
CA ILE A 90 -17.52 -14.24 3.19
C ILE A 90 -17.97 -13.94 4.61
N GLU A 91 -18.82 -12.92 4.81
CA GLU A 91 -19.39 -12.56 6.12
C GLU A 91 -20.21 -13.71 6.73
N GLN A 92 -21.06 -14.36 5.94
CA GLN A 92 -21.86 -15.49 6.38
C GLN A 92 -21.01 -16.72 6.76
N ARG A 93 -19.84 -16.90 6.13
CA ARG A 93 -18.88 -17.97 6.45
C ARG A 93 -17.92 -17.63 7.58
N LEU A 94 -17.58 -16.36 7.78
CA LEU A 94 -16.82 -15.89 8.94
C LEU A 94 -17.60 -16.17 10.25
N ASP A 95 -18.93 -16.10 10.21
CA ASP A 95 -19.81 -16.36 11.36
C ASP A 95 -20.04 -17.85 11.68
N THR A 96 -19.76 -18.79 10.76
CA THR A 96 -20.14 -20.22 10.95
C THR A 96 -19.04 -21.14 11.47
N GLY A 97 -17.85 -20.65 11.83
CA GLY A 97 -16.77 -21.51 12.35
C GLY A 97 -16.33 -22.63 11.38
N GLY A 98 -16.66 -22.49 10.09
CA GLY A 98 -16.22 -23.35 9.00
C GLY A 98 -14.86 -22.91 8.46
N ASP A 99 -14.10 -23.86 7.92
CA ASP A 99 -12.67 -23.78 7.58
C ASP A 99 -12.33 -22.69 6.53
N ASN A 100 -12.27 -21.42 6.93
CA ASN A 100 -11.91 -20.26 6.09
C ASN A 100 -10.49 -20.36 5.53
N HIS A 101 -9.67 -21.28 6.03
CA HIS A 101 -8.34 -21.55 5.54
C HIS A 101 -8.32 -21.88 4.03
N LEU A 102 -9.32 -22.62 3.53
CA LEU A 102 -9.37 -22.96 2.10
C LEU A 102 -9.69 -21.74 1.23
N LEU A 103 -10.60 -20.87 1.67
CA LEU A 103 -10.91 -19.62 0.95
C LEU A 103 -9.69 -18.70 0.91
N LEU A 104 -9.00 -18.53 2.04
CA LEU A 104 -7.76 -17.75 2.10
C LEU A 104 -6.66 -18.37 1.23
N TYR A 105 -6.61 -19.70 1.13
CA TYR A 105 -5.69 -20.39 0.22
C TYR A 105 -6.00 -20.12 -1.25
N GLU A 106 -7.27 -20.18 -1.66
CA GLU A 106 -7.67 -19.85 -3.03
C GLU A 106 -7.41 -18.37 -3.37
N LEU A 107 -7.70 -17.45 -2.44
CA LEU A 107 -7.33 -16.04 -2.59
C LEU A 107 -5.81 -15.88 -2.73
N SER A 108 -5.03 -16.56 -1.91
CA SER A 108 -3.57 -16.55 -1.98
C SER A 108 -3.06 -17.07 -3.33
N SER A 109 -3.74 -18.07 -3.91
CA SER A 109 -3.44 -18.59 -5.25
C SER A 109 -3.68 -17.54 -6.35
N ILE A 110 -4.76 -16.76 -6.25
CA ILE A 110 -5.04 -15.65 -7.17
C ILE A 110 -3.97 -14.56 -7.04
N ILE A 111 -3.62 -14.18 -5.81
CA ILE A 111 -2.56 -13.19 -5.54
C ILE A 111 -1.22 -13.66 -6.12
N ARG A 112 -0.86 -14.94 -5.94
CA ARG A 112 0.35 -15.53 -6.53
C ARG A 112 0.39 -15.34 -8.05
N ILE A 113 -0.73 -15.57 -8.74
CA ILE A 113 -0.82 -15.36 -10.20
C ILE A 113 -0.67 -13.88 -10.53
N ALA A 114 -1.40 -13.00 -9.85
CA ALA A 114 -1.40 -11.56 -10.10
C ALA A 114 -0.02 -10.92 -9.87
N THR A 115 0.71 -11.37 -8.85
CA THR A 115 2.06 -10.89 -8.56
C THR A 115 3.15 -11.65 -9.32
N LYS A 116 2.80 -12.64 -10.15
CA LYS A 116 3.76 -13.51 -10.85
C LYS A 116 4.77 -14.14 -9.88
N ALA A 117 4.30 -14.59 -8.72
CA ALA A 117 5.11 -15.34 -7.78
C ALA A 117 5.28 -16.80 -8.26
N ASP A 118 6.44 -17.39 -7.97
CA ASP A 118 6.69 -18.79 -8.34
C ASP A 118 5.92 -19.75 -7.42
N GLY A 119 5.71 -19.35 -6.16
CA GLY A 119 4.89 -20.07 -5.20
C GLY A 119 4.54 -19.21 -4.00
N PHE A 120 3.82 -19.81 -3.05
CA PHE A 120 3.50 -19.19 -1.78
C PHE A 120 3.39 -20.22 -0.66
N ALA A 121 3.48 -19.74 0.57
CA ALA A 121 3.10 -20.46 1.78
C ALA A 121 2.07 -19.63 2.55
N LEU A 122 1.04 -20.29 3.07
CA LEU A 122 0.01 -19.69 3.91
C LEU A 122 0.15 -20.25 5.33
N TYR A 123 0.30 -19.36 6.31
CA TYR A 123 0.48 -19.73 7.70
C TYR A 123 -0.70 -19.27 8.54
N PHE A 124 -1.07 -20.09 9.53
CA PHE A 124 -2.03 -19.76 10.57
C PHE A 124 -1.39 -19.86 11.94
N LEU A 125 -2.02 -19.24 12.94
CA LEU A 125 -1.59 -19.36 14.33
C LEU A 125 -1.87 -20.77 14.84
N GLY A 126 -0.86 -21.39 15.44
CA GLY A 126 -0.99 -22.66 16.16
C GLY A 126 -1.60 -22.46 17.56
N GLU A 127 -1.68 -23.56 18.32
CA GLU A 127 -2.17 -23.52 19.70
C GLU A 127 -1.38 -22.48 20.54
N CYS A 128 -2.11 -21.69 21.33
CA CYS A 128 -1.60 -20.59 22.15
C CYS A 128 -1.07 -19.35 21.39
N ASN A 129 -1.31 -19.20 20.08
CA ASN A 129 -0.96 -18.01 19.28
C ASN A 129 0.52 -17.62 19.29
N ASN A 130 1.42 -18.51 19.73
CA ASN A 130 2.86 -18.28 19.82
C ASN A 130 3.66 -19.08 18.79
N SER A 131 2.97 -19.79 17.90
CA SER A 131 3.57 -20.59 16.84
C SER A 131 2.82 -20.39 15.53
N LEU A 132 3.52 -20.65 14.42
CA LEU A 132 2.95 -20.70 13.08
C LEU A 132 2.80 -22.14 12.63
N CYS A 133 1.71 -22.42 11.94
CA CYS A 133 1.46 -23.66 11.23
C CYS A 133 1.26 -23.37 9.74
N VAL A 134 1.95 -24.10 8.86
CA VAL A 134 1.72 -24.03 7.41
C VAL A 134 0.42 -24.75 7.08
N PHE A 135 -0.44 -24.13 6.28
CA PHE A 135 -1.62 -24.75 5.73
C PHE A 135 -1.31 -25.53 4.46
N ILE A 136 -1.71 -26.79 4.45
CA ILE A 136 -1.64 -27.68 3.29
C ILE A 136 -3.08 -27.99 2.86
N PRO A 137 -3.51 -27.56 1.65
CA PRO A 137 -4.84 -27.85 1.16
C PRO A 137 -5.02 -29.36 0.91
N PRO A 138 -6.26 -29.85 0.85
CA PRO A 138 -6.54 -31.23 0.49
C PRO A 138 -6.01 -31.54 -0.92
N GLY A 139 -5.23 -32.60 -1.05
CA GLY A 139 -4.69 -33.05 -2.36
C GLY A 139 -5.73 -33.82 -3.19
N MET A 140 -5.44 -34.01 -4.48
CA MET A 140 -6.28 -34.82 -5.41
C MET A 140 -6.44 -36.31 -5.00
N LYS A 141 -5.63 -36.81 -4.07
CA LYS A 141 -5.78 -38.13 -3.46
C LYS A 141 -6.12 -37.91 -1.99
N GLU A 142 -7.39 -38.15 -1.65
CA GLU A 142 -8.03 -38.07 -0.33
C GLU A 142 -7.10 -37.75 0.86
N GLY A 143 -7.06 -36.48 1.24
CA GLY A 143 -6.49 -36.03 2.50
C GLY A 143 -7.27 -34.83 3.00
N GLN A 144 -7.60 -34.80 4.29
CA GLN A 144 -8.16 -33.61 4.94
C GLN A 144 -7.13 -32.47 4.92
N PRO A 145 -7.56 -31.19 4.94
CA PRO A 145 -6.67 -30.05 5.14
C PRO A 145 -5.80 -30.27 6.39
N ARG A 146 -4.53 -29.85 6.34
CA ARG A 146 -3.61 -30.02 7.46
C ARG A 146 -2.90 -28.72 7.80
N LEU A 147 -2.79 -28.45 9.10
CA LEU A 147 -1.89 -27.46 9.65
C LEU A 147 -0.64 -28.19 10.16
N ILE A 148 0.51 -27.90 9.55
CA ILE A 148 1.80 -28.49 9.92
C ILE A 148 2.60 -27.46 10.70
N PRO A 149 3.08 -27.75 11.93
CA PRO A 149 3.89 -26.80 12.69
C PRO A 149 5.12 -26.32 11.91
N ALA A 150 5.27 -25.01 11.78
CA ALA A 150 6.39 -24.34 11.09
C ALA A 150 7.47 -23.82 12.08
N GLY A 151 7.04 -23.48 13.30
CA GLY A 151 7.93 -23.00 14.37
C GLY A 151 7.32 -21.89 15.22
N PRO A 152 8.05 -21.41 16.23
CA PRO A 152 7.59 -20.34 17.12
C PRO A 152 7.65 -18.95 16.45
N ILE A 153 6.77 -18.03 16.89
CA ILE A 153 6.80 -16.62 16.50
C ILE A 153 7.89 -15.91 17.31
N THR A 154 9.14 -16.07 16.87
CA THR A 154 10.33 -15.50 17.53
C THR A 154 11.12 -14.64 16.56
N GLN A 155 11.55 -13.46 17.02
CA GLN A 155 12.37 -12.55 16.22
C GLN A 155 13.74 -13.18 15.91
N GLY A 156 14.30 -12.89 14.73
CA GLY A 156 15.58 -13.47 14.30
C GLY A 156 15.47 -14.94 13.90
N THR A 157 14.31 -15.37 13.37
CA THR A 157 14.12 -16.74 12.86
C THR A 157 13.78 -16.73 11.38
N THR A 158 12.48 -16.76 11.03
CA THR A 158 11.97 -16.66 9.67
C THR A 158 11.33 -15.29 9.42
N ILE A 159 11.20 -14.94 8.14
CA ILE A 159 10.46 -13.73 7.73
C ILE A 159 8.98 -13.78 8.14
N SER A 160 8.32 -14.93 7.99
CA SER A 160 6.95 -15.15 8.44
C SER A 160 6.76 -14.92 9.95
N ALA A 161 7.71 -15.36 10.80
CA ALA A 161 7.66 -15.10 12.24
C ALA A 161 7.84 -13.61 12.57
N TYR A 162 8.68 -12.90 11.82
CA TYR A 162 8.84 -11.45 11.97
C TYR A 162 7.57 -10.69 11.58
N VAL A 163 6.94 -11.05 10.46
CA VAL A 163 5.68 -10.42 10.01
C VAL A 163 4.54 -10.74 10.98
N ALA A 164 4.46 -11.96 11.52
CA ALA A 164 3.48 -12.31 12.55
C ALA A 164 3.63 -11.46 13.82
N LYS A 165 4.87 -11.21 14.27
CA LYS A 165 5.14 -10.37 15.44
C LYS A 165 4.88 -8.88 15.18
N SER A 166 5.28 -8.37 14.02
CA SER A 166 5.23 -6.94 13.70
C SER A 166 3.89 -6.49 13.10
N ARG A 167 3.12 -7.42 12.52
CA ARG A 167 1.92 -7.16 11.71
C ARG A 167 2.16 -6.14 10.59
N LYS A 168 3.37 -6.13 10.03
CA LYS A 168 3.76 -5.24 8.93
C LYS A 168 4.21 -6.06 7.73
N THR A 169 3.69 -5.73 6.55
CA THR A 169 4.16 -6.28 5.29
C THR A 169 5.65 -6.03 5.14
N LEU A 170 6.37 -7.05 4.68
CA LEU A 170 7.79 -6.97 4.41
C LEU A 170 8.11 -7.47 3.00
N LEU A 171 8.83 -6.63 2.26
CA LEU A 171 9.41 -6.94 0.96
C LEU A 171 10.92 -7.12 1.13
N VAL A 172 11.43 -8.28 0.73
CA VAL A 172 12.86 -8.60 0.73
C VAL A 172 13.25 -9.02 -0.68
N GLU A 173 14.17 -8.27 -1.29
CA GLU A 173 14.64 -8.54 -2.64
C GLU A 173 15.58 -9.74 -2.69
N ASP A 174 16.45 -9.87 -1.69
CA ASP A 174 17.35 -11.02 -1.52
C ASP A 174 17.36 -11.49 -0.05
N ILE A 175 16.74 -12.64 0.19
CA ILE A 175 16.68 -13.30 1.48
C ILE A 175 17.94 -14.15 1.75
N LEU A 176 18.73 -14.46 0.72
CA LEU A 176 19.91 -15.30 0.85
C LEU A 176 21.01 -14.50 1.56
N GLY A 177 21.26 -14.86 2.83
CA GLY A 177 22.24 -14.17 3.67
C GLY A 177 21.69 -12.94 4.38
N ASP A 178 20.37 -12.71 4.37
CA ASP A 178 19.77 -11.69 5.24
C ASP A 178 19.86 -12.14 6.70
N GLU A 179 20.79 -11.55 7.46
CA GLU A 179 21.06 -11.89 8.86
C GLU A 179 19.86 -11.68 9.78
N ARG A 180 18.86 -10.87 9.37
CA ARG A 180 17.60 -10.69 10.12
C ARG A 180 16.76 -11.98 10.12
N PHE A 181 16.96 -12.83 9.12
CA PHE A 181 16.20 -14.07 8.89
C PHE A 181 17.17 -15.23 8.65
N PRO A 182 17.89 -15.70 9.68
CA PRO A 182 18.87 -16.78 9.54
C PRO A 182 18.27 -18.10 9.05
N ARG A 183 16.94 -18.28 9.17
CA ARG A 183 16.20 -19.42 8.61
C ARG A 183 15.48 -19.09 7.30
N GLY A 184 15.61 -17.88 6.77
CA GLY A 184 14.93 -17.38 5.57
C GLY A 184 13.41 -17.54 5.65
N THR A 185 12.85 -18.31 4.72
CA THR A 185 11.42 -18.70 4.67
C THR A 185 11.10 -19.88 5.59
N GLY A 186 12.12 -20.66 5.99
CA GLY A 186 11.93 -21.93 6.72
C GLY A 186 11.36 -23.07 5.88
N LEU A 187 11.21 -22.88 4.55
CA LEU A 187 10.83 -23.93 3.60
C LEU A 187 12.03 -24.83 3.25
N GLU A 188 11.74 -26.05 2.78
CA GLU A 188 12.73 -27.12 2.49
C GLU A 188 13.99 -26.64 1.75
N SER A 189 15.16 -27.09 2.22
CA SER A 189 16.51 -26.66 1.83
C SER A 189 16.88 -26.83 0.34
N GLY A 190 16.05 -27.50 -0.46
CA GLY A 190 16.31 -27.72 -1.90
C GLY A 190 15.88 -26.57 -2.81
N THR A 191 15.05 -25.65 -2.32
CA THR A 191 14.44 -24.59 -3.12
C THR A 191 15.17 -23.28 -2.89
N ARG A 192 15.94 -22.81 -3.90
CA ARG A 192 16.70 -21.56 -3.79
C ARG A 192 15.80 -20.35 -3.98
N ILE A 193 15.13 -19.94 -2.91
CA ILE A 193 14.31 -18.72 -2.84
C ILE A 193 15.22 -17.50 -2.71
N GLN A 194 14.95 -16.44 -3.47
CA GLN A 194 15.70 -15.19 -3.42
C GLN A 194 14.83 -14.03 -2.95
N SER A 195 13.77 -13.70 -3.67
CA SER A 195 12.90 -12.58 -3.29
C SER A 195 11.64 -13.09 -2.59
N VAL A 196 11.25 -12.41 -1.51
CA VAL A 196 10.10 -12.74 -0.68
C VAL A 196 9.25 -11.50 -0.43
N LEU A 197 7.94 -11.64 -0.61
CA LEU A 197 6.94 -10.67 -0.20
C LEU A 197 6.02 -11.33 0.84
N CYS A 198 6.10 -10.87 2.08
CA CYS A 198 5.41 -11.48 3.21
C CYS A 198 4.41 -10.50 3.82
N LEU A 199 3.12 -10.85 3.83
CA LEU A 199 2.01 -9.99 4.24
C LEU A 199 1.26 -10.61 5.42
N PRO A 200 0.87 -9.82 6.43
CA PRO A 200 -0.09 -10.26 7.44
C PRO A 200 -1.51 -10.22 6.88
N ILE A 201 -2.31 -11.23 7.18
CA ILE A 201 -3.74 -11.26 6.96
C ILE A 201 -4.38 -10.86 8.28
N VAL A 202 -4.98 -9.67 8.33
CA VAL A 202 -5.53 -9.09 9.55
C VAL A 202 -7.00 -8.77 9.38
N THR A 203 -7.77 -8.86 10.46
CA THR A 203 -9.16 -8.39 10.49
C THR A 203 -9.23 -6.86 10.40
N ALA A 204 -10.42 -6.31 10.17
CA ALA A 204 -10.67 -4.86 10.17
C ALA A 204 -10.28 -4.17 11.49
N ILE A 205 -10.31 -4.90 12.62
CA ILE A 205 -9.89 -4.40 13.94
C ILE A 205 -8.40 -4.65 14.23
N GLY A 206 -7.66 -5.24 13.28
CA GLY A 206 -6.22 -5.42 13.32
C GLY A 206 -5.74 -6.73 13.95
N ASP A 207 -6.64 -7.69 14.21
CA ASP A 207 -6.27 -9.01 14.73
C ASP A 207 -5.64 -9.87 13.65
N LEU A 208 -4.57 -10.60 14.00
CA LEU A 208 -3.85 -11.43 13.06
C LEU A 208 -4.59 -12.75 12.82
N ILE A 209 -5.02 -12.99 11.59
CA ILE A 209 -5.64 -14.23 11.13
C ILE A 209 -4.56 -15.20 10.64
N GLY A 210 -3.63 -14.73 9.81
CA GLY A 210 -2.61 -15.55 9.17
C GLY A 210 -1.52 -14.75 8.48
N ILE A 211 -0.63 -15.43 7.77
CA ILE A 211 0.49 -14.84 7.02
C ILE A 211 0.51 -15.42 5.61
N LEU A 212 0.55 -14.55 4.61
CA LEU A 212 0.82 -14.92 3.22
C LEU A 212 2.29 -14.62 2.89
N GLU A 213 3.06 -15.65 2.57
CA GLU A 213 4.45 -15.52 2.13
C GLU A 213 4.57 -15.92 0.65
N LEU A 214 4.74 -14.93 -0.23
CA LEU A 214 4.99 -15.13 -1.65
C LEU A 214 6.49 -15.16 -1.91
N TYR A 215 6.93 -16.05 -2.79
CA TYR A 215 8.36 -16.17 -3.11
C TYR A 215 8.64 -16.28 -4.61
N ARG A 216 9.84 -15.85 -4.98
CA ARG A 216 10.46 -16.08 -6.29
C ARG A 216 11.82 -16.74 -6.11
N HIS A 217 12.14 -17.67 -7.00
CA HIS A 217 13.43 -18.36 -6.98
C HIS A 217 14.55 -17.45 -7.48
N TRP A 218 15.78 -17.84 -7.13
CA TRP A 218 16.99 -17.25 -7.65
C TRP A 218 16.98 -17.11 -9.17
N GLY A 219 17.38 -15.94 -9.67
CA GLY A 219 17.47 -15.64 -11.10
C GLY A 219 16.17 -15.11 -11.71
N LYS A 220 15.10 -14.96 -10.92
CA LYS A 220 13.93 -14.17 -11.28
C LYS A 220 14.10 -12.72 -10.84
N GLU A 221 13.39 -11.81 -11.49
CA GLU A 221 13.28 -10.42 -11.04
C GLU A 221 12.69 -10.39 -9.62
N ALA A 222 13.26 -9.58 -8.74
CA ALA A 222 12.75 -9.40 -7.39
C ALA A 222 11.32 -8.83 -7.40
N PHE A 223 10.59 -9.04 -6.32
CA PHE A 223 9.36 -8.29 -6.10
C PHE A 223 9.69 -6.81 -5.91
N CYS A 224 8.73 -5.94 -6.21
CA CYS A 224 8.85 -4.49 -6.07
C CYS A 224 7.54 -3.92 -5.50
N LEU A 225 7.49 -2.62 -5.24
CA LEU A 225 6.32 -1.99 -4.60
C LEU A 225 5.00 -2.25 -5.34
N SER A 226 4.99 -2.26 -6.67
CA SER A 226 3.75 -2.51 -7.42
C SER A 226 3.19 -3.91 -7.17
N HIS A 227 4.05 -4.92 -6.98
CA HIS A 227 3.62 -6.26 -6.59
C HIS A 227 3.04 -6.27 -5.16
N GLN A 228 3.64 -5.49 -4.25
CA GLN A 228 3.14 -5.32 -2.88
C GLN A 228 1.78 -4.62 -2.85
N GLU A 229 1.57 -3.60 -3.66
CA GLU A 229 0.30 -2.89 -3.80
C GLU A 229 -0.80 -3.83 -4.27
N VAL A 230 -0.54 -4.64 -5.31
CA VAL A 230 -1.48 -5.65 -5.80
C VAL A 230 -1.82 -6.67 -4.70
N ALA A 231 -0.82 -7.22 -4.01
CA ALA A 231 -1.07 -8.20 -2.95
C ALA A 231 -1.85 -7.60 -1.76
N THR A 232 -1.46 -6.41 -1.32
CA THR A 232 -2.10 -5.72 -0.19
C THR A 232 -3.53 -5.33 -0.52
N ALA A 233 -3.77 -4.83 -1.74
CA ALA A 233 -5.11 -4.48 -2.19
C ALA A 233 -6.05 -5.68 -2.22
N ASN A 234 -5.58 -6.89 -2.52
CA ASN A 234 -6.41 -8.09 -2.51
C ASN A 234 -6.68 -8.64 -1.10
N LEU A 235 -5.78 -8.40 -0.14
CA LEU A 235 -5.98 -8.81 1.26
C LEU A 235 -6.78 -7.80 2.09
N ALA A 236 -6.87 -6.54 1.67
CA ALA A 236 -7.66 -5.52 2.37
C ALA A 236 -9.18 -5.76 2.32
N TRP A 237 -9.65 -6.66 1.45
CA TRP A 237 -11.06 -7.06 1.32
C TRP A 237 -11.35 -8.45 1.91
N ALA A 238 -10.34 -9.11 2.49
CA ALA A 238 -10.46 -10.45 3.05
C ALA A 238 -10.91 -10.45 4.52
#